data_AF-A0A9J6EB46-F1
#
_entry.id   AF-A0A9J6EB46-F1
#
_cell.length_a   1.000
_cell.length_b   1.000
_cell.length_c   1.000
_cell.angle_alpha   90.00
_cell.angle_beta   90.00
_cell.angle_gamma   90.00
#
_symmetry.space_group_name_H-M   'P 1'
#
loop_
_entity.id
_entity.type
_entity.pdbx_description
1 polymer ?
#
loop_
_entity_poly.entity_id
_entity_poly.type
_entity_poly.pdbx_seq_one_letter_code
_entity_poly.pdbx_strand_id
1 'polypeptide(L)'
;MRWWCTVDEVYEEDDVEHFEADKRSAARWLRDVLHVEDITADNFLDKLDNGVIVCRLAKLIQARAEHCCQLSGSSKVGSTA
;
A
#
# COMPACT_ATOMS: atom_id res chain seq x y z
N MET A 1 -4.90 14.36 14.19
CA MET A 1 -4.60 15.31 13.10
C MET A 1 -4.84 14.56 11.81
N ARG A 2 -5.91 14.85 11.07
CA ARG A 2 -6.17 14.24 9.76
C ARG A 2 -5.42 15.06 8.71
N TRP A 3 -4.39 14.48 8.11
CA TRP A 3 -3.51 15.16 7.15
C TRP A 3 -4.22 15.50 5.83
N TRP A 4 -5.44 14.98 5.65
CA TRP A 4 -6.29 15.12 4.47
C TRP A 4 -7.33 16.26 4.60
N CYS A 5 -7.47 16.88 5.78
CA CYS A 5 -8.47 17.93 6.02
C CYS A 5 -8.05 19.34 5.54
N THR A 6 -6.90 19.50 4.86
CA THR A 6 -6.37 20.81 4.41
C THR A 6 -6.37 20.96 2.89
N VAL A 7 -7.18 20.18 2.17
CA VAL A 7 -7.22 20.19 0.70
C VAL A 7 -8.45 20.98 0.21
N ASP A 8 -8.74 22.12 0.85
CA ASP A 8 -9.99 22.86 0.62
C ASP A 8 -9.82 24.20 -0.15
N GLU A 9 -8.61 24.60 -0.58
CA GLU A 9 -8.48 25.93 -1.21
C GLU A 9 -8.10 25.97 -2.71
N VAL A 10 -7.60 24.89 -3.34
CA VAL A 10 -7.30 24.90 -4.79
C VAL A 10 -7.28 23.50 -5.39
N TYR A 11 -8.43 22.85 -5.56
CA TYR A 11 -8.56 21.68 -6.44
C TYR A 11 -9.75 21.91 -7.36
N GLU A 12 -9.54 21.86 -8.68
CA GLU A 12 -10.67 21.94 -9.63
C GLU A 12 -11.55 20.69 -9.47
N GLU A 13 -12.85 20.77 -9.76
CA GLU A 13 -13.82 19.68 -9.50
C GLU A 13 -13.40 18.35 -10.17
N ASP A 14 -12.72 18.41 -11.32
CA ASP A 14 -12.16 17.25 -12.03
C ASP A 14 -11.07 16.50 -11.23
N ASP A 15 -10.26 17.21 -10.43
CA ASP A 15 -9.18 16.59 -9.66
C ASP A 15 -9.70 15.81 -8.44
N VAL A 16 -10.84 16.23 -7.89
CA VAL A 16 -11.50 15.55 -6.77
C VAL A 16 -12.07 14.20 -7.20
N GLU A 17 -12.70 14.13 -8.37
CA GLU A 17 -13.23 12.88 -8.91
C GLU A 17 -12.10 11.89 -9.23
N HIS A 18 -11.00 12.38 -9.79
CA HIS A 18 -9.82 11.57 -10.09
C HIS A 18 -9.19 10.98 -8.82
N PHE A 19 -9.00 11.81 -7.80
CA PHE A 19 -8.46 11.37 -6.51
C PHE A 19 -9.35 10.32 -5.82
N GLU A 20 -10.67 10.46 -5.89
CA GLU A 20 -11.61 9.48 -5.34
C GLU A 20 -11.58 8.14 -6.08
N ALA A 21 -11.38 8.17 -7.41
CA ALA A 21 -11.20 6.97 -8.21
C ALA A 21 -9.92 6.21 -7.83
N ASP A 22 -8.82 6.95 -7.65
CA ASP A 22 -7.54 6.40 -7.20
C ASP A 22 -7.64 5.84 -5.79
N LYS A 23 -8.26 6.59 -4.86
CA LYS A 23 -8.50 6.15 -3.48
C LYS A 23 -9.30 4.85 -3.44
N ARG A 24 -10.36 4.74 -4.24
CA ARG A 24 -11.20 3.53 -4.34
C ARG A 24 -10.41 2.34 -4.90
N SER A 25 -9.60 2.58 -5.92
CA SER A 25 -8.78 1.55 -6.55
C SER A 25 -7.69 1.04 -5.60
N ALA A 26 -7.03 1.94 -4.88
CA ALA A 26 -6.03 1.60 -3.86
C ALA A 26 -6.65 0.85 -2.68
N ALA A 27 -7.80 1.28 -2.18
CA ALA A 27 -8.52 0.60 -1.10
C ALA A 27 -8.88 -0.84 -1.49
N ARG A 28 -9.42 -1.02 -2.71
CA ARG A 28 -9.73 -2.35 -3.26
C ARG A 28 -8.48 -3.22 -3.37
N TRP A 29 -7.42 -2.71 -3.98
CA TRP A 29 -6.18 -3.46 -4.13
C TRP A 29 -5.61 -3.89 -2.77
N LEU A 30 -5.62 -2.99 -1.80
CA LEU A 30 -5.06 -3.25 -0.48
C LEU A 30 -5.86 -4.30 0.30
N ARG A 31 -7.19 -4.24 0.23
CA ARG A 31 -8.07 -5.29 0.76
C ARG A 31 -7.73 -6.64 0.15
N ASP A 32 -7.56 -6.70 -1.16
CA ASP A 32 -7.33 -7.96 -1.88
C ASP A 32 -5.93 -8.53 -1.58
N VAL A 33 -4.90 -7.68 -1.44
CA VAL A 33 -3.52 -8.08 -1.13
C VAL A 33 -3.34 -8.53 0.31
N LEU A 34 -3.95 -7.82 1.27
CA LEU A 34 -3.79 -8.10 2.70
C LEU A 34 -4.92 -8.95 3.28
N HIS A 35 -5.94 -9.26 2.49
CA HIS A 35 -7.17 -9.93 2.92
C HIS A 35 -7.85 -9.22 4.10
N VAL A 36 -7.92 -7.89 4.05
CA VAL A 36 -8.54 -7.05 5.10
C VAL A 36 -9.85 -6.45 4.56
N GLU A 37 -10.98 -7.07 4.90
CA GLU A 37 -12.30 -6.71 4.35
C GLU A 37 -12.81 -5.32 4.79
N ASP A 38 -12.32 -4.79 5.91
CA ASP A 38 -12.78 -3.53 6.52
C ASP A 38 -12.11 -2.26 5.93
N ILE A 39 -11.50 -2.36 4.74
CA ILE A 39 -10.93 -1.22 4.02
C ILE A 39 -11.85 -0.85 2.85
N THR A 40 -12.39 0.36 2.90
CA THR A 40 -13.23 0.98 1.86
C THR A 40 -12.62 2.31 1.42
N ALA A 41 -13.10 2.88 0.30
CA ALA A 41 -12.65 4.20 -0.13
C ALA A 41 -12.89 5.26 0.96
N ASP A 42 -14.05 5.19 1.61
CA ASP A 42 -14.48 6.18 2.60
C ASP A 42 -13.62 6.18 3.85
N ASN A 43 -13.09 5.01 4.24
CA ASN A 43 -12.25 4.86 5.44
C ASN A 43 -10.76 4.63 5.13
N PHE A 44 -10.36 4.65 3.85
CA PHE A 44 -9.04 4.24 3.40
C PHE A 44 -7.92 4.98 4.13
N LEU A 45 -8.00 6.31 4.11
CA LEU A 45 -6.98 7.18 4.69
C LEU A 45 -6.97 7.10 6.22
N ASP A 46 -8.15 6.93 6.85
CA ASP A 46 -8.25 6.74 8.30
C ASP A 46 -7.65 5.40 8.76
N LYS A 47 -7.88 4.33 8.00
CA LYS A 47 -7.32 3.00 8.31
C LYS A 47 -5.80 2.99 8.14
N LEU A 48 -5.27 3.77 7.20
CA LEU A 48 -3.84 3.92 6.97
C LEU A 48 -3.14 4.83 8.00
N ASP A 49 -3.87 5.70 8.70
CA ASP A 49 -3.28 6.74 9.58
C ASP A 49 -2.40 6.16 10.69
N ASN A 50 -2.78 5.00 11.23
CA ASN A 50 -2.10 4.34 12.33
C ASN A 50 -0.84 3.59 11.87
N GLY A 51 -0.61 3.50 10.56
CA GLY A 51 0.54 2.86 9.94
C GLY A 51 0.57 1.33 9.99
N VAL A 52 -0.33 0.66 10.74
CA VAL A 52 -0.31 -0.80 10.90
C VAL A 52 -0.47 -1.52 9.57
N ILE A 53 -1.42 -1.06 8.75
CA ILE A 53 -1.69 -1.62 7.42
C ILE A 53 -0.50 -1.39 6.48
N VAL A 54 0.09 -0.19 6.51
CA VAL A 54 1.28 0.15 5.70
C VAL A 54 2.47 -0.75 6.07
N CYS A 55 2.73 -0.93 7.36
CA CYS A 55 3.80 -1.81 7.83
C CYS A 55 3.57 -3.28 7.45
N ARG A 56 2.32 -3.76 7.50
CA ARG A 56 1.97 -5.12 7.04
C ARG A 56 2.25 -5.28 5.54
N LEU A 57 1.87 -4.30 4.73
CA LEU A 57 2.15 -4.30 3.29
C LEU A 57 3.65 -4.35 3.02
N ALA A 58 4.45 -3.51 3.69
CA ALA A 58 5.90 -3.48 3.52
C ALA A 58 6.54 -4.85 3.82
N LYS A 59 6.12 -5.50 4.91
CA LYS A 59 6.59 -6.85 5.28
C LYS A 59 6.21 -7.90 4.24
N LEU A 60 4.99 -7.84 3.69
CA LEU A 60 4.55 -8.77 2.66
C LEU A 60 5.38 -8.61 1.37
N ILE A 61 5.63 -7.36 0.95
CA ILE A 61 6.46 -7.06 -0.22
C ILE A 61 7.90 -7.56 0.01
N GLN A 62 8.47 -7.27 1.19
CA GLN A 62 9.81 -7.72 1.55
C GLN A 62 9.93 -9.26 1.52
N ALA A 63 9.00 -9.97 2.15
CA ALA A 63 9.00 -11.43 2.15
C ALA A 63 8.89 -12.01 0.73
N ARG A 64 8.09 -11.39 -0.14
CA ARG A 64 7.96 -11.80 -1.56
C ARG A 64 9.25 -11.54 -2.33
N ALA A 65 9.88 -10.39 -2.12
CA ALA A 65 11.15 -10.04 -2.77
C ALA A 65 12.26 -11.01 -2.33
N GLU A 66 12.38 -11.30 -1.04
CA GLU A 66 13.33 -12.27 -0.50
C GLU A 66 13.11 -13.66 -1.07
N HIS A 67 11.86 -14.12 -1.15
CA HIS A 67 11.52 -15.40 -1.75
C HIS A 67 11.92 -15.48 -3.23
N CYS A 68 11.69 -14.41 -4.01
CA CYS A 68 12.15 -14.33 -5.39
C CYS A 68 13.68 -14.34 -5.50
N CYS A 69 14.39 -13.61 -4.62
CA CYS A 69 15.85 -13.61 -4.58
C CYS A 69 16.41 -15.00 -4.22
N GLN A 70 15.81 -15.71 -3.27
CA GLN A 70 16.20 -17.08 -2.89
C GLN A 70 15.96 -18.09 -4.02
N LEU A 71 14.86 -17.97 -4.77
CA LEU A 71 14.61 -18.78 -5.96
C LEU A 71 15.62 -18.49 -7.09
N SER A 72 16.07 -17.24 -7.22
CA SER A 72 17.12 -16.85 -8.19
C SER A 72 18.55 -17.18 -7.74
N GLY A 73 18.74 -17.57 -6.47
CA GLY A 73 20.05 -17.74 -5.82
C GLY A 73 20.64 -19.15 -5.81
N SER A 74 19.97 -20.17 -6.37
CA SER A 74 20.54 -21.54 -6.45
C SER A 74 21.55 -21.75 -7.58
N SER A 75 22.23 -20.70 -8.07
CA SER A 75 23.40 -20.84 -8.93
C SER A 75 24.59 -20.01 -8.42
N LYS A 76 25.34 -20.66 -7.50
CA LYS A 76 26.77 -20.52 -7.18
C LYS A 76 27.21 -19.16 -6.56
N VAL A 77 28.15 -19.08 -5.63
CA VAL A 77 29.14 -20.04 -5.11
C VAL A 77 29.55 -19.53 -3.72
N GLY A 78 29.79 -20.46 -2.78
CA GLY A 78 30.44 -20.12 -1.52
C GLY A 78 31.84 -19.57 -1.81
N SER A 79 32.08 -18.32 -1.42
CA SER A 79 33.43 -17.78 -1.32
C SER A 79 33.99 -18.26 0.01
N THR A 80 34.71 -19.39 -0.02
CA THR A 80 35.55 -19.85 1.09
C THR A 80 36.96 -19.30 0.90
N ALA A 81 37.38 -18.52 1.91
CA ALA A 81 38.74 -18.19 2.35
C ALA A 81 39.64 -17.39 1.40
#